data_AF-A0A412QS73-F1
#
_entry.id   AF-A0A412QS73-F1
#
_cell.length_a   1.000
_cell.length_b   1.000
_cell.length_c   1.000
_cell.angle_alpha   90.00
_cell.angle_beta   90.00
_cell.angle_gamma   90.00
#
_symmetry.space_group_name_H-M   'P 1'
#
loop_
_entity.id
_entity.type
_entity.pdbx_description
1 polymer ?
#
loop_
_entity_poly.entity_id
_entity_poly.type
_entity_poly.pdbx_seq_one_letter_code
_entity_poly.pdbx_strand_id
1 'polypeptide(L)'
;MASRRNLKKKITNIASDLFLVSLMEGVNREVVCNSVHNVIKLIIRISHTEPGNVKGFYKKLNEDLNKEIKMVADELAKATKA
;
A
#
# COMPACT_ATOMS: atom_id res chain seq x y z
N MET A 1 -15.75 10.68 -12.90
CA MET A 1 -15.52 9.59 -11.92
C MET A 1 -14.16 8.96 -12.19
N ALA A 2 -13.20 9.06 -11.27
CA ALA A 2 -12.05 8.16 -11.33
C ALA A 2 -12.61 6.73 -11.25
N SER A 3 -12.52 5.97 -12.34
CA SER A 3 -13.08 4.62 -12.37
C SER A 3 -12.36 3.79 -11.30
N ARG A 4 -13.07 2.89 -10.61
CA ARG A 4 -12.46 1.93 -9.67
C ARG A 4 -11.23 1.24 -10.28
N ARG A 5 -11.23 1.05 -11.60
CA ARG A 5 -10.09 0.58 -12.41
C ARG A 5 -8.87 1.49 -12.29
N ASN A 6 -9.00 2.80 -12.43
CA ASN A 6 -7.90 3.74 -12.28
C ASN A 6 -7.35 3.76 -10.85
N LEU A 7 -8.21 3.67 -9.83
CA LEU A 7 -7.76 3.58 -8.44
C LEU A 7 -6.97 2.28 -8.19
N LYS A 8 -7.48 1.15 -8.65
CA LYS A 8 -6.77 -0.15 -8.57
C LYS A 8 -5.40 -0.06 -9.22
N LYS A 9 -5.31 0.47 -10.45
CA LYS A 9 -4.02 0.67 -11.15
C LYS A 9 -3.04 1.52 -10.34
N LYS A 10 -3.49 2.63 -9.75
CA LYS A 10 -2.63 3.49 -8.92
C LYS A 10 -2.08 2.74 -7.71
N ILE A 11 -2.93 1.98 -7.01
CA ILE A 11 -2.50 1.20 -5.84
C ILE A 11 -1.59 0.03 -6.28
N THR A 12 -1.84 -0.59 -7.44
CA THR A 12 -0.93 -1.60 -8.01
C THR A 12 0.46 -1.01 -8.26
N ASN A 13 0.54 0.17 -8.87
CA ASN A 13 1.83 0.82 -9.12
C ASN A 13 2.56 1.11 -7.80
N ILE A 14 1.85 1.61 -6.77
CA ILE A 14 2.42 1.81 -5.43
C ILE A 14 2.94 0.48 -4.87
N ALA A 15 2.18 -0.61 -4.96
CA ALA A 15 2.64 -1.92 -4.49
C ALA A 15 3.91 -2.39 -5.24
N SER A 16 4.01 -2.13 -6.54
CA SER A 16 5.22 -2.40 -7.34
C SER A 16 6.41 -1.57 -6.87
N ASP A 17 6.23 -0.28 -6.61
CA ASP A 17 7.30 0.59 -6.11
C ASP A 17 7.77 0.14 -4.72
N LEU A 18 6.84 -0.19 -3.81
CA LEU A 18 7.15 -0.73 -2.48
C LEU A 18 7.88 -2.09 -2.58
N PHE A 19 7.54 -2.92 -3.56
CA PHE A 19 8.24 -4.18 -3.79
C PHE A 19 9.69 -3.96 -4.20
N LEU A 20 9.99 -2.94 -5.02
CA LEU A 20 11.37 -2.61 -5.38
C LEU A 20 12.21 -2.20 -4.17
N VAL A 21 11.60 -1.56 -3.16
CA VAL A 21 12.28 -1.23 -1.90
C VAL A 21 12.76 -2.49 -1.17
N SER A 22 12.05 -3.62 -1.29
CA SER A 22 12.48 -4.89 -0.69
C SER A 22 13.79 -5.46 -1.28
N LEU A 23 14.18 -4.98 -2.47
CA LEU A 23 15.43 -5.39 -3.13
C LEU A 23 16.63 -4.54 -2.70
N MET A 24 16.41 -3.44 -2.00
CA MET A 24 17.49 -2.58 -1.50
C MET A 24 18.26 -3.27 -0.38
N GLU A 25 19.59 -3.10 -0.37
CA GLU A 25 20.44 -3.59 0.71
C GLU A 25 20.16 -2.82 2.01
N GLY A 26 20.26 -3.50 3.15
CA GLY A 26 20.00 -2.92 4.48
C GLY A 26 18.52 -2.82 4.88
N VAL A 27 17.58 -3.08 3.98
CA VAL A 27 16.14 -3.04 4.28
C VAL A 27 15.66 -4.40 4.80
N ASN A 28 14.81 -4.40 5.83
CA ASN A 28 14.15 -5.62 6.31
C ASN A 28 13.08 -6.09 5.29
N ARG A 29 13.48 -7.07 4.47
CA ARG A 29 12.64 -7.61 3.39
C ARG A 29 11.31 -8.17 3.88
N GLU A 30 11.28 -8.82 5.05
CA GLU A 30 10.06 -9.44 5.57
C GLU A 30 9.00 -8.39 5.89
N VAL A 31 9.41 -7.29 6.52
CA VAL A 31 8.52 -6.16 6.84
C VAL A 31 7.97 -5.54 5.56
N VAL A 32 8.82 -5.26 4.58
CA VAL A 32 8.39 -4.65 3.31
C VAL A 32 7.49 -5.59 2.52
N CYS A 33 7.81 -6.89 2.43
CA CYS A 33 6.98 -7.87 1.75
C CYS A 33 5.60 -8.03 2.40
N ASN A 34 5.54 -8.01 3.73
CA ASN A 34 4.27 -8.01 4.47
C ASN A 34 3.43 -6.77 4.14
N SER A 35 4.06 -5.59 4.07
CA SER A 35 3.37 -4.37 3.67
C SER A 35 2.88 -4.39 2.23
N VAL A 36 3.68 -4.87 1.28
CA VAL A 36 3.26 -5.07 -0.13
C VAL A 36 2.06 -6.00 -0.19
N HIS A 37 2.07 -7.11 0.55
CA HIS A 37 0.97 -8.06 0.60
C HIS A 37 -0.32 -7.41 1.13
N ASN A 38 -0.22 -6.58 2.18
CA ASN A 38 -1.36 -5.83 2.72
C ASN A 38 -1.90 -4.79 1.72
N VAL A 39 -1.04 -4.07 0.99
CA VAL A 39 -1.46 -3.14 -0.06
C VAL A 39 -2.18 -3.87 -1.19
N ILE A 40 -1.73 -5.06 -1.59
CA ILE A 40 -2.41 -5.88 -2.60
C ILE A 40 -3.82 -6.29 -2.12
N LYS A 41 -4.00 -6.63 -0.84
CA LYS A 41 -5.34 -6.92 -0.27
C LYS A 41 -6.29 -5.73 -0.39
N LEU A 42 -5.81 -4.49 -0.30
CA LEU A 42 -6.63 -3.28 -0.47
C LEU A 42 -7.22 -3.18 -1.90
N ILE A 43 -6.50 -3.67 -2.92
CA ILE A 43 -6.96 -3.69 -4.32
C ILE A 43 -8.21 -4.56 -4.48
N ILE A 44 -8.22 -5.72 -3.81
CA ILE A 44 -9.35 -6.66 -3.82
C ILE A 44 -10.58 -6.00 -3.17
N ARG A 45 -10.39 -5.28 -2.05
CA ARG A 45 -11.46 -4.58 -1.33
C ARG A 45 -12.17 -3.53 -2.19
N ILE A 46 -11.47 -2.85 -3.12
CA ILE A 46 -12.09 -1.84 -4.01
C ILE A 46 -13.19 -2.45 -4.91
N SER A 47 -13.15 -3.76 -5.18
CA SER A 47 -14.23 -4.44 -5.92
C SER A 47 -15.54 -4.46 -5.13
N HIS A 48 -15.47 -4.46 -3.79
CA HIS A 48 -16.59 -4.67 -2.87
C HIS A 48 -16.74 -3.50 -1.90
N THR A 49 -17.02 -2.31 -2.43
CA THR A 49 -17.29 -1.12 -1.61
C THR A 49 -18.56 -1.32 -0.76
N GLU A 50 -18.53 -0.93 0.52
CA GLU A 50 -19.66 -1.04 1.44
C GLU A 50 -20.89 -0.24 0.95
N PRO A 51 -22.01 -0.91 0.62
CA PRO A 51 -23.27 -0.23 0.29
C PRO A 51 -23.71 0.63 1.48
N GLY A 52 -24.04 1.90 1.25
CA GLY A 52 -24.44 2.83 2.31
C GLY A 52 -23.30 3.57 3.03
N ASN A 53 -22.03 3.18 2.84
CA ASN A 53 -20.88 3.83 3.48
C ASN A 53 -19.67 4.06 2.55
N VAL A 54 -19.92 4.43 1.30
CA VAL A 54 -18.87 4.59 0.28
C VAL A 54 -17.80 5.61 0.67
N LYS A 55 -18.18 6.73 1.29
CA LYS A 55 -17.23 7.77 1.73
C LYS A 55 -16.34 7.29 2.87
N GLY A 56 -16.91 6.60 3.85
CA GLY A 56 -16.14 6.01 4.97
C GLY A 56 -15.19 4.92 4.50
N PHE A 57 -15.63 4.10 3.53
CA PHE A 57 -14.78 3.09 2.90
C PHE A 57 -13.51 3.69 2.29
N TYR A 58 -13.62 4.74 1.46
CA TYR A 58 -12.44 5.34 0.84
C TYR A 58 -11.55 6.08 1.84
N LYS A 59 -12.11 6.65 2.92
CA LYS A 59 -11.32 7.23 4.01
C LYS A 59 -10.47 6.17 4.70
N LYS A 60 -11.08 5.05 5.11
CA LYS A 60 -10.37 3.91 5.70
C LYS A 60 -9.34 3.30 4.76
N LEU A 61 -9.67 3.14 3.47
CA LEU A 61 -8.75 2.65 2.45
C LEU A 61 -7.49 3.52 2.36
N ASN A 62 -7.65 4.84 2.42
CA ASN A 62 -6.54 5.79 2.39
C ASN A 62 -5.71 5.74 3.68
N GLU A 63 -6.35 5.60 4.85
CA GLU A 63 -5.65 5.44 6.13
C GLU A 63 -4.83 4.14 6.16
N ASP A 64 -5.42 3.01 5.73
CA ASP A 64 -4.75 1.72 5.63
C ASP A 64 -3.55 1.80 4.66
N LEU A 65 -3.73 2.40 3.48
CA LEU A 65 -2.67 2.56 2.49
C LEU A 65 -1.51 3.41 3.03
N ASN A 66 -1.82 4.56 3.66
CA ASN A 66 -0.81 5.44 4.23
C ASN A 66 -0.03 4.78 5.38
N LYS A 67 -0.67 3.92 6.16
CA LYS A 67 0.00 3.16 7.22
C LYS A 67 1.06 2.22 6.65
N GLU A 68 0.72 1.47 5.60
CA GLU A 68 1.66 0.55 4.95
C GLU A 68 2.83 1.30 4.28
N ILE A 69 2.55 2.42 3.60
CA ILE A 69 3.60 3.25 2.99
C ILE A 69 4.56 3.80 4.06
N LYS A 70 4.04 4.28 5.20
CA LYS A 70 4.87 4.78 6.30
C LYS A 70 5.79 3.71 6.87
N MET A 71 5.29 2.49 7.06
CA MET A 71 6.12 1.38 7.56
C MET A 71 7.31 1.09 6.63
N VAL A 72 7.08 1.08 5.31
CA VAL A 72 8.17 0.89 4.34
C VAL A 72 9.13 2.09 4.32
N ALA A 73 8.61 3.31 4.43
CA ALA A 73 9.44 4.52 4.50
C ALA A 73 10.33 4.53 5.75
N ASP A 74 9.82 4.09 6.89
CA ASP A 74 10.57 3.98 8.14
C ASP A 74 11.68 2.92 8.03
N GLU A 75 11.42 1.78 7.39
CA GLU A 75 12.45 0.77 7.12
C GLU A 75 13.53 1.27 6.16
N LEU A 76 13.14 1.99 5.11
CA LEU A 76 14.09 2.62 4.18
C LEU A 76 14.95 3.68 4.88
N ALA A 77 14.36 4.45 5.80
CA ALA A 77 15.08 5.45 6.59
C ALA A 77 16.07 4.82 7.59
N LYS A 78 15.81 3.60 8.07
CA LYS A 78 16.78 2.85 8.88
C LYS A 78 17.94 2.35 8.04
N ALA A 79 17.67 1.82 6.85
CA ALA A 79 18.68 1.29 5.94
C ALA A 79 19.67 2.37 5.43
N THR A 80 19.21 3.61 5.28
CA THR A 80 20.04 4.74 4.80
C THR A 80 20.86 5.43 5.89
N LYS A 81 20.60 5.14 7.16
CA LYS A 81 21.36 5.68 8.31
C LYS A 81 22.45 4.74 8.81
N ALA A 82 22.50 3.52 8.28
CA ALA A 82 23.55 2.53 8.52
C ALA A 82 24.68 2.72 7.51
#